data_AF-A0A4U3KXU8-F1
#
_entry.id   AF-A0A4U3KXU8-F1
#
_cell.length_a   1.000
_cell.length_b   1.000
_cell.length_c   1.000
_cell.angle_alpha   90.00
_cell.angle_beta   90.00
_cell.angle_gamma   90.00
#
_symmetry.space_group_name_H-M   'P 1'
#
loop_
_entity.id
_entity.type
_entity.pdbx_description
1 polymer ?
#
loop_
_entity_poly.entity_id
_entity_poly.type
_entity_poly.pdbx_seq_one_letter_code
_entity_poly.pdbx_strand_id
1 'polypeptide(L)'
;MFDQILNLVKEHLDNNPQVANAVPADKADAVHKEVASQITDHLKNAAGTAQGGIGGLLSKFTGGVESGSTATSAITGGLAASLASKFNLPPAVVGAIAGAVPGILQKFAHKAMDPNDHSISLDSIKDSLSGMTGGLGNMFGFGK
;
A
#
# COMPACT_ATOMS: atom_id res chain seq x y z
N MET A 1 -1.61 -8.50 6.07
CA MET A 1 -1.76 -7.18 5.42
C MET A 1 -1.46 -7.18 3.92
N PHE A 2 -0.28 -7.62 3.45
CA PHE A 2 0.09 -7.56 2.02
C PHE A 2 -0.98 -8.15 1.08
N ASP A 3 -1.50 -9.32 1.42
CA ASP A 3 -2.50 -10.03 0.59
C ASP A 3 -3.79 -9.22 0.42
N GLN A 4 -4.21 -8.50 1.46
CA GLN A 4 -5.38 -7.62 1.42
C GLN A 4 -5.16 -6.42 0.48
N ILE A 5 -3.96 -5.83 0.52
CA ILE A 5 -3.57 -4.75 -0.38
C ILE A 5 -3.47 -5.28 -1.82
N LEU A 6 -2.89 -6.47 -2.00
CA LEU A 6 -2.83 -7.13 -3.31
C LEU A 6 -4.22 -7.34 -3.89
N ASN A 7 -5.19 -7.74 -3.08
CA ASN A 7 -6.57 -7.90 -3.54
C ASN A 7 -7.20 -6.56 -3.96
N LEU A 8 -6.98 -5.48 -3.19
CA LEU A 8 -7.45 -4.15 -3.56
C LEU A 8 -6.77 -3.60 -4.82
N VAL A 9 -5.47 -3.84 -4.97
CA VAL A 9 -4.70 -3.48 -6.17
C VAL A 9 -5.25 -4.23 -7.38
N LYS A 10 -5.46 -5.54 -7.26
CA LYS A 10 -6.06 -6.37 -8.31
C LYS A 10 -7.42 -5.82 -8.71
N GLU A 11 -8.31 -5.58 -7.74
CA GLU A 11 -9.63 -4.98 -7.99
C GLU A 11 -9.49 -3.65 -8.73
N HIS A 12 -8.66 -2.72 -8.24
CA HIS A 12 -8.61 -1.37 -8.81
C HIS A 12 -7.92 -1.31 -10.19
N LEU A 13 -6.89 -2.13 -10.41
CA LEU A 13 -6.15 -2.15 -11.67
C LEU A 13 -6.88 -2.95 -12.75
N ASP A 14 -7.56 -4.04 -12.39
CA ASP A 14 -8.40 -4.81 -13.33
C ASP A 14 -9.60 -3.98 -13.80
N ASN A 15 -10.15 -3.13 -12.92
CA ASN A 15 -11.18 -2.15 -13.27
C ASN A 15 -10.63 -0.97 -14.11
N ASN A 16 -9.31 -0.86 -14.32
CA ASN A 16 -8.71 0.20 -15.13
C ASN A 16 -8.33 -0.32 -16.54
N PRO A 17 -9.12 0.00 -17.59
CA PRO A 17 -8.89 -0.53 -18.92
C PRO A 17 -7.56 -0.09 -19.54
N GLN A 18 -6.98 1.04 -19.11
CA GLN A 18 -5.66 1.47 -19.60
C GLN A 18 -4.54 0.58 -19.03
N VAL A 19 -4.67 0.15 -17.77
CA VAL A 19 -3.70 -0.74 -17.14
C VAL A 19 -3.88 -2.16 -17.65
N ALA A 20 -5.12 -2.66 -17.66
CA ALA A 20 -5.44 -4.01 -18.12
C ALA A 20 -5.02 -4.28 -19.58
N ASN A 21 -5.18 -3.29 -20.48
CA ASN A 21 -4.75 -3.45 -21.88
C ASN A 21 -3.23 -3.35 -22.08
N ALA A 22 -2.52 -2.65 -21.20
CA ALA A 22 -1.10 -2.36 -21.39
C ALA A 22 -0.17 -3.29 -20.60
N VAL A 23 -0.69 -3.95 -19.56
CA VAL A 23 0.03 -4.95 -18.80
C VAL A 23 -0.34 -6.34 -19.34
N PRO A 24 0.58 -7.08 -19.96
CA PRO A 24 0.30 -8.43 -20.44
C PRO A 24 -0.05 -9.35 -19.27
N ALA A 25 -0.95 -10.31 -19.47
CA ALA A 25 -1.46 -11.19 -18.41
C ALA A 25 -0.35 -11.93 -17.65
N ASP A 26 0.71 -12.37 -18.34
CA ASP A 26 1.92 -12.98 -17.75
C ASP A 26 2.69 -12.06 -16.79
N LYS A 27 2.55 -10.73 -16.93
CA LYS A 27 3.17 -9.73 -16.07
C LYS A 27 2.20 -9.12 -15.07
N ALA A 28 0.90 -9.23 -15.29
CA ALA A 28 -0.14 -8.62 -14.46
C ALA A 28 0.01 -9.01 -12.98
N ASP A 29 0.15 -10.30 -12.67
CA ASP A 29 0.30 -10.75 -11.27
C ASP A 29 1.58 -10.20 -10.62
N ALA A 30 2.68 -10.13 -11.37
CA ALA A 30 3.94 -9.58 -10.88
C ALA A 30 3.87 -8.05 -10.67
N VAL A 31 3.22 -7.32 -11.58
CA VAL A 31 2.96 -5.89 -11.44
C VAL A 31 2.08 -5.63 -10.23
N HIS A 32 0.99 -6.38 -10.07
CA HIS A 32 0.08 -6.26 -8.93
C HIS A 32 0.81 -6.51 -7.60
N LYS A 33 1.67 -7.54 -7.54
CA LYS A 33 2.51 -7.83 -6.38
C LYS A 33 3.51 -6.73 -6.07
N GLU A 34 4.19 -6.17 -7.09
CA GLU A 34 5.12 -5.06 -6.89
C GLU A 34 4.39 -3.83 -6.36
N VAL A 35 3.26 -3.45 -6.97
CA VAL A 35 2.42 -2.33 -6.51
C VAL A 35 1.98 -2.55 -5.06
N ALA A 36 1.48 -3.74 -4.75
CA ALA A 36 1.07 -4.08 -3.39
C ALA A 36 2.23 -4.04 -2.40
N SER A 37 3.44 -4.45 -2.80
CA SER A 37 4.63 -4.43 -1.96
C SER A 37 5.02 -3.00 -1.63
N GLN A 38 5.14 -2.14 -2.66
CA GLN A 38 5.49 -0.73 -2.51
C GLN A 38 4.49 0.00 -1.61
N ILE A 39 3.18 -0.21 -1.81
CA ILE A 39 2.13 0.36 -0.95
C ILE A 39 2.28 -0.16 0.48
N THR A 40 2.47 -1.47 0.65
CA THR A 40 2.62 -2.10 1.97
C THR A 40 3.83 -1.56 2.71
N ASP A 41 5.00 -1.49 2.07
CA ASP A 41 6.24 -1.01 2.66
C ASP A 41 6.14 0.48 3.03
N HIS A 42 5.51 1.29 2.18
CA HIS A 42 5.30 2.68 2.51
C HIS A 42 4.28 2.87 3.64
N LEU A 43 3.20 2.09 3.66
CA LEU A 43 2.26 2.09 4.78
C LEU A 43 2.94 1.73 6.10
N LYS A 44 3.82 0.73 6.10
CA LYS A 44 4.62 0.37 7.29
C LYS A 44 5.52 1.51 7.72
N ASN A 45 6.21 2.14 6.78
CA ASN A 45 7.10 3.27 7.05
C ASN A 45 6.32 4.50 7.59
N ALA A 46 5.22 4.83 6.93
CA ALA A 46 4.31 5.89 7.33
C ALA A 46 3.67 5.60 8.70
N ALA A 47 3.31 4.35 8.99
CA ALA A 47 2.76 3.96 10.29
C ALA A 47 3.79 4.08 11.42
N GLY A 48 5.06 3.78 11.15
CA GLY A 48 6.16 3.94 12.10
C GLY A 48 6.51 5.41 12.39
N THR A 49 6.21 6.31 11.46
CA THR A 49 6.53 7.75 11.56
C THR A 49 5.31 8.63 11.88
N ALA A 50 4.08 8.11 11.70
CA ALA A 50 2.85 8.82 11.96
C ALA A 50 2.60 8.99 13.47
N GLN A 51 2.26 10.21 13.85
CA GLN A 51 1.78 10.53 15.19
C GLN A 51 0.44 9.80 15.43
N GLY A 52 0.39 8.95 16.47
CA GLY A 52 -0.75 8.03 16.70
C GLY A 52 -0.63 6.68 15.95
N GLY A 53 0.54 6.39 15.36
CA GLY A 53 0.84 5.14 14.68
C GLY A 53 -0.07 4.88 13.50
N ILE A 54 -0.40 3.60 13.27
CA ILE A 54 -1.28 3.17 12.19
C ILE A 54 -2.70 3.77 12.31
N GLY A 55 -3.22 3.98 13.52
CA GLY A 55 -4.55 4.57 13.73
C GLY A 55 -4.61 6.02 13.28
N GLY A 56 -3.60 6.81 13.65
CA GLY A 56 -3.47 8.19 13.17
C GLY A 56 -3.29 8.28 11.66
N LEU A 57 -2.53 7.35 11.06
CA LEU A 57 -2.37 7.26 9.61
C LEU A 57 -3.69 6.95 8.89
N LEU A 58 -4.43 5.96 9.37
CA LEU A 58 -5.72 5.55 8.81
C LEU A 58 -6.75 6.68 8.89
N SER A 59 -6.83 7.37 10.04
CA SER A 59 -7.66 8.58 10.21
C SER A 59 -7.29 9.69 9.22
N LYS A 60 -6.02 9.85 8.86
CA LYS A 60 -5.61 10.81 7.83
C LYS A 60 -6.11 10.39 6.43
N PHE A 61 -6.10 9.10 6.12
CA PHE A 61 -6.56 8.62 4.82
C PHE A 61 -8.08 8.65 4.66
N THR A 62 -8.83 8.35 5.72
CA THR A 62 -10.30 8.45 5.73
C THR A 62 -10.80 9.89 5.86
N GLY A 63 -10.07 10.74 6.60
CA GLY A 63 -10.35 12.17 6.71
C GLY A 63 -10.05 12.99 5.44
N GLY A 64 -9.56 12.34 4.40
CA GLY A 64 -9.16 12.94 3.14
C GLY A 64 -7.66 12.79 2.90
N VAL A 65 -7.30 11.85 2.01
CA VAL A 65 -6.00 11.94 1.33
C VAL A 65 -6.12 13.13 0.39
N GLU A 66 -5.57 14.28 0.76
CA GLU A 66 -5.42 15.36 -0.23
C GLU A 66 -4.59 14.81 -1.40
N SER A 67 -5.18 14.77 -2.59
CA SER A 67 -4.49 14.42 -3.82
C SER A 67 -3.29 15.36 -3.99
N GLY A 68 -2.08 14.87 -3.73
CA GLY A 68 -0.85 15.68 -3.69
C GLY A 68 -0.14 15.76 -2.34
N SER A 69 -0.66 15.12 -1.29
CA SER A 69 0.04 14.99 -0.01
C SER A 69 1.42 14.35 -0.21
N THR A 70 2.44 14.84 0.51
CA THR A 70 3.84 14.38 0.40
C THR A 70 3.97 12.86 0.54
N ALA A 71 3.11 12.23 1.34
CA ALA A 71 3.04 10.78 1.48
C ALA A 71 2.64 10.09 0.17
N THR A 72 1.55 10.54 -0.46
CA THR A 72 1.07 9.99 -1.73
C THR A 72 2.10 10.18 -2.85
N SER A 73 2.71 11.37 -2.93
CA SER A 73 3.75 11.67 -3.92
C SER A 73 5.01 10.81 -3.74
N ALA A 74 5.37 10.50 -2.49
CA ALA A 74 6.50 9.60 -2.21
C ALA A 74 6.19 8.15 -2.61
N ILE A 75 4.97 7.66 -2.36
CA ILE A 75 4.53 6.33 -2.79
C ILE A 75 4.56 6.24 -4.32
N THR A 76 3.92 7.20 -5.00
CA THR A 76 3.80 7.18 -6.45
C THR A 76 5.13 7.34 -7.14
N GLY A 77 6.05 8.15 -6.61
CA GLY A 77 7.41 8.31 -7.16
C GLY A 77 8.24 7.02 -7.09
N GLY A 78 8.28 6.35 -5.95
CA GLY A 78 9.02 5.08 -5.78
C GLY A 78 8.39 3.93 -6.57
N LEU A 79 7.06 3.88 -6.59
CA LEU A 79 6.29 2.93 -7.39
C LEU A 79 6.56 3.13 -8.88
N ALA A 80 6.51 4.37 -9.36
CA ALA A 80 6.72 4.69 -10.77
C ALA A 80 8.10 4.28 -11.26
N ALA A 81 9.15 4.59 -10.46
CA ALA A 81 10.51 4.18 -10.76
C ALA A 81 10.66 2.65 -10.82
N SER A 82 10.05 1.94 -9.87
CA SER A 82 10.13 0.48 -9.79
C SER A 82 9.40 -0.20 -10.96
N LEU A 83 8.21 0.28 -11.30
CA LEU A 83 7.41 -0.27 -12.40
C LEU A 83 8.03 -0.01 -13.76
N ALA A 84 8.52 1.21 -13.99
CA ALA A 84 9.22 1.56 -15.21
C ALA A 84 10.50 0.72 -15.36
N SER A 85 11.29 0.56 -14.30
CA SER A 85 12.58 -0.13 -14.37
C SER A 85 12.45 -1.66 -14.41
N LYS A 86 11.55 -2.26 -13.62
CA LYS A 86 11.42 -3.73 -13.52
C LYS A 86 10.57 -4.33 -14.64
N PHE A 87 9.51 -3.63 -15.04
CA PHE A 87 8.53 -4.16 -15.97
C PHE A 87 8.56 -3.46 -17.33
N ASN A 88 9.42 -2.45 -17.49
CA ASN A 88 9.53 -1.64 -18.71
C ASN A 88 8.17 -1.09 -19.16
N LEU A 89 7.32 -0.71 -18.19
CA LEU A 89 5.98 -0.20 -18.44
C LEU A 89 6.03 1.24 -18.96
N PRO A 90 5.15 1.60 -19.91
CA PRO A 90 5.10 2.95 -20.43
C PRO A 90 4.63 3.95 -19.35
N PRO A 91 5.10 5.20 -19.39
CA PRO A 91 4.81 6.19 -18.37
C PRO A 91 3.31 6.50 -18.22
N ALA A 92 2.53 6.34 -19.28
CA ALA A 92 1.07 6.48 -19.23
C ALA A 92 0.42 5.43 -18.30
N VAL A 93 0.89 4.18 -18.35
CA VAL A 93 0.38 3.08 -17.51
C VAL A 93 0.85 3.24 -16.10
N VAL A 94 2.13 3.58 -15.92
CA VAL A 94 2.70 3.89 -14.61
C VAL A 94 1.93 5.04 -13.95
N GLY A 95 1.59 6.09 -14.71
CA GLY A 95 0.76 7.20 -14.25
C GLY A 95 -0.66 6.76 -13.88
N ALA A 96 -1.28 5.87 -14.65
CA ALA A 96 -2.60 5.32 -14.34
C ALA A 96 -2.59 4.50 -13.04
N ILE A 97 -1.58 3.65 -12.85
CA ILE A 97 -1.39 2.87 -11.61
C ILE A 97 -1.15 3.82 -10.43
N ALA A 98 -0.24 4.79 -10.58
CA ALA A 98 0.05 5.79 -9.56
C ALA A 98 -1.20 6.61 -9.19
N GLY A 99 -2.03 6.96 -10.16
CA GLY A 99 -3.31 7.64 -9.95
C GLY A 99 -4.38 6.78 -9.26
N ALA A 100 -4.26 5.45 -9.33
CA ALA A 100 -5.12 4.50 -8.61
C ALA A 100 -4.71 4.31 -7.14
N VAL A 101 -3.44 4.56 -6.79
CA VAL A 101 -2.91 4.37 -5.42
C VAL A 101 -3.73 5.12 -4.35
N PRO A 102 -4.08 6.42 -4.51
CA PRO A 102 -4.90 7.12 -3.52
C PRO A 102 -6.24 6.42 -3.27
N GLY A 103 -6.93 5.98 -4.34
CA GLY A 103 -8.21 5.27 -4.22
C GLY A 103 -8.08 3.91 -3.52
N ILE A 104 -6.97 3.19 -3.77
CA ILE A 104 -6.65 1.94 -3.06
C ILE A 104 -6.40 2.21 -1.58
N LEU A 105 -5.62 3.23 -1.24
CA LEU A 105 -5.32 3.63 0.14
C LEU A 105 -6.57 4.06 0.89
N GLN A 106 -7.45 4.83 0.25
CA GLN A 106 -8.72 5.24 0.85
C GLN A 106 -9.63 4.03 1.12
N LYS A 107 -9.79 3.12 0.14
CA LYS A 107 -10.55 1.87 0.33
C LYS A 107 -9.95 1.03 1.46
N PHE A 108 -8.62 0.89 1.48
CA PHE A 108 -7.91 0.18 2.53
C PHE A 108 -8.19 0.80 3.90
N ALA A 109 -8.11 2.12 4.01
CA ALA A 109 -8.32 2.82 5.27
C ALA A 109 -9.77 2.76 5.75
N HIS A 110 -10.72 2.89 4.82
CA HIS A 110 -12.14 2.68 5.11
C HIS A 110 -12.39 1.28 5.66
N LYS A 111 -11.87 0.23 4.99
CA LYS A 111 -12.03 -1.16 5.46
C LYS A 111 -11.38 -1.37 6.83
N ALA A 112 -10.15 -0.88 7.02
CA ALA A 112 -9.43 -0.97 8.29
C ALA A 112 -10.15 -0.35 9.50
N MET A 113 -11.00 0.66 9.24
CA MET A 113 -11.80 1.37 10.24
C MET A 113 -13.26 0.91 10.26
N ASP A 114 -13.66 -0.01 9.38
CA ASP A 114 -15.03 -0.51 9.31
C ASP A 114 -15.22 -1.65 10.33
N PRO A 115 -16.14 -1.49 11.31
CA PRO A 115 -16.37 -2.52 12.32
C PRO A 115 -17.10 -3.77 11.79
N ASN A 116 -17.63 -3.73 10.56
CA ASN A 116 -18.32 -4.86 9.91
C ASN A 116 -17.42 -5.57 8.88
N ASP A 117 -16.29 -4.99 8.47
CA ASP A 117 -15.32 -5.60 7.54
C ASP A 117 -14.08 -6.13 8.30
N HIS A 118 -14.09 -7.43 8.61
CA HIS A 118 -12.97 -8.09 9.27
C HIS A 118 -11.81 -8.46 8.32
N SER A 119 -11.95 -8.20 7.01
CA SER A 119 -10.93 -8.56 6.02
C SER A 119 -9.67 -7.73 6.21
N ILE A 120 -9.85 -6.45 6.54
CA ILE A 120 -8.79 -5.50 6.84
C ILE A 120 -9.21 -4.83 8.13
N SER A 121 -8.58 -5.16 9.25
CA SER A 121 -8.87 -4.51 10.52
C SER A 121 -7.60 -3.94 11.11
N LEU A 122 -7.75 -2.88 11.90
CA LEU A 122 -6.67 -2.25 12.66
C LEU A 122 -5.79 -3.27 13.40
N ASP A 123 -6.40 -4.28 14.03
CA ASP A 123 -5.68 -5.34 14.74
C ASP A 123 -4.83 -6.22 13.81
N SER A 124 -5.37 -6.66 12.67
CA SER A 124 -4.64 -7.45 11.68
C SER A 124 -3.47 -6.67 11.05
N ILE A 125 -3.61 -5.35 10.92
CA ILE A 125 -2.53 -4.47 10.44
C ILE A 125 -1.46 -4.30 11.52
N LYS A 126 -1.87 -4.03 12.77
CA LYS A 126 -0.96 -3.92 13.91
C LYS A 126 -0.18 -5.22 14.08
N ASP A 127 -0.83 -6.38 13.99
CA ASP A 127 -0.20 -7.70 14.05
C ASP A 127 0.81 -7.90 12.91
N SER A 128 0.45 -7.52 11.68
CA SER A 128 1.36 -7.59 10.53
C SER A 128 2.58 -6.67 10.68
N LEU A 129 2.44 -5.53 11.37
CA LEU A 129 3.52 -4.59 11.61
C LEU A 129 4.38 -5.01 12.82
N SER A 130 3.75 -5.37 13.94
CA SER A 130 4.40 -5.80 15.18
C SER A 130 5.14 -7.13 15.01
N GLY A 131 4.62 -8.05 14.17
CA GLY A 131 5.33 -9.28 13.80
C GLY A 131 6.66 -9.02 13.07
N MET A 132 6.83 -7.84 12.47
CA MET A 132 8.07 -7.43 11.81
C MET A 132 9.02 -6.65 12.74
N THR A 133 8.49 -5.83 13.65
CA THR A 133 9.30 -5.11 14.67
C THR A 133 9.66 -5.97 15.89
N GLY A 134 8.89 -7.02 16.18
CA GLY A 134 9.09 -7.94 17.30
C GLY A 134 10.31 -8.86 17.16
N GLY A 135 10.84 -9.02 15.93
CA GLY A 135 12.08 -9.77 15.69
C GLY A 135 13.36 -9.01 16.04
N LEU A 136 13.30 -7.68 16.19
CA LEU A 136 14.47 -6.84 16.52
C LEU A 136 14.40 -6.23 17.92
N GLY A 137 13.21 -6.10 18.51
CA GLY A 137 13.04 -5.59 19.88
C GLY A 137 13.50 -6.54 20.98
N ASN A 138 13.50 -7.86 20.74
CA ASN A 138 13.89 -8.86 21.74
C ASN A 138 15.39 -9.21 21.72
N MET A 139 16.20 -8.53 20.88
CA MET A 139 17.65 -8.76 20.80
C MET A 139 18.48 -7.66 21.50
N PHE A 140 17.85 -6.56 21.95
CA PHE A 140 18.50 -5.46 22.67
C PHE A 140 18.18 -5.41 24.17
N GLY A 141 17.47 -6.41 24.71
CA GLY A 141 16.89 -6.40 26.06
C GLY A 141 17.34 -7.52 27.01
N PHE A 142 18.44 -8.22 26.74
CA PHE A 142 18.98 -9.21 27.69
C PHE A 142 20.51 -9.13 27.73
N GLY A 143 21.02 -8.30 28.63
CA GLY A 143 22.44 -8.03 28.76
C GLY A 143 22.81 -7.37 30.08
N LYS A 144 22.47 -8.07 31.18
CA LYS A 144 23.00 -7.92 32.56
C LYS A 144 22.39 -6.85 33.45
#